data_AF-S2J1J3-F1
#
_entry.id   AF-S2J1J3-F1
#
_cell.length_a   1.000
_cell.length_b   1.000
_cell.length_c   1.000
_cell.angle_alpha   90.00
_cell.angle_beta   90.00
_cell.angle_gamma   90.00
#
_symmetry.space_group_name_H-M   'P 1'
#
loop_
_entity.id
_entity.type
_entity.pdbx_description
1 polymer ?
#
loop_
_entity_poly.entity_id
_entity_poly.type
_entity_poly.pdbx_seq_one_letter_code
_entity_poly.pdbx_strand_id
1 'polypeptide(L)'
;MTSNVAYHRVQPQNELKGSLLFKYRLAKAVTMVSLFAIIIMAASSIFYPNFTYTESASSNNNQDTNQHQNADNHQEQSQTQRCYLPAIIKMPTSPDGTYTPPTPHHSLVEAVGFASNQEYQDYCKLYDTELGAFTDEWLYNQNGECGNWQEKYTKLHKTDLAYLEQYKDGIFPKDIDIENRPKFVSYLCKEVPKDSNRGCGGLADRMGGMISTFFYALLTDRAYLLNWAPMNPLPLEAIWERPHVDWSHDPEEMEALFTNDTNPLLGYQKVDTLNKKLKNLTTIMFPDGGNTELKELWNGTYVEVRSNRGYIIRTFNIHQRYKKLLNQMGLTKENAFRCITNFLFKPTIGSRRFLNAYKKLFEMESILSIGIQVRTDDNALANPQYDVNGLEKWGHFLKCAGELASFKKKDHHKHIVFFLVTDSAHLRDEFVALNSNREMAKKYIGEDIVDISSMVITGLPIEHIEPDQIAKYIDVEVHKEVNLQRMTPGVNSAYMENWLLGETQYRVISIQGYGKMASFYSGDDRTSISMPKPSDKYPFPVCNSDESFTTFDWLSTTWSLG
;
A
#
# COMPACT_ATOMS: atom_id res chain seq x y z
N MET A 1 -20.46 37.09 -41.23
CA MET A 1 -20.52 37.91 -40.02
C MET A 1 -19.54 37.33 -39.02
N THR A 2 -18.35 37.91 -38.95
CA THR A 2 -17.20 37.48 -38.16
C THR A 2 -17.07 38.40 -36.95
N SER A 3 -17.25 37.89 -35.74
CA SER A 3 -17.02 38.66 -34.50
C SER A 3 -15.65 38.32 -33.92
N ASN A 4 -14.69 39.23 -34.11
CA ASN A 4 -13.42 39.25 -33.41
C ASN A 4 -13.63 39.69 -31.96
N VAL A 5 -13.26 38.84 -31.01
CA VAL A 5 -13.09 39.24 -29.60
C VAL A 5 -11.59 39.47 -29.39
N ALA A 6 -11.21 40.73 -29.20
CA ALA A 6 -9.85 41.15 -28.92
C ALA A 6 -9.50 40.85 -27.45
N TYR A 7 -8.43 40.09 -27.22
CA TYR A 7 -7.83 39.90 -25.90
C TYR A 7 -6.95 41.11 -25.56
N HIS A 8 -7.35 41.89 -24.55
CA HIS A 8 -6.50 42.90 -23.95
C HIS A 8 -5.46 42.24 -23.03
N ARG A 9 -4.18 42.42 -23.36
CA ARG A 9 -3.04 42.03 -22.54
C ARG A 9 -2.93 43.00 -21.36
N VAL A 10 -3.19 42.50 -20.15
CA VAL A 10 -2.99 43.24 -18.90
C VAL A 10 -1.49 43.57 -18.77
N GLN A 11 -1.19 44.86 -18.59
CA GLN A 11 0.18 45.33 -18.36
C GLN A 11 0.69 44.86 -16.99
N PRO A 12 1.98 44.48 -16.87
CA PRO A 12 2.55 44.11 -15.58
C PRO A 12 2.74 45.36 -14.71
N GLN A 13 2.11 45.37 -13.53
CA GLN A 13 2.39 46.33 -12.47
C GLN A 13 3.84 46.21 -12.01
N ASN A 14 4.52 47.35 -11.95
CA ASN A 14 5.95 47.51 -11.65
C ASN A 14 6.27 47.48 -10.13
N GLU A 15 5.64 46.61 -9.34
CA GLU A 15 5.78 46.64 -7.86
C GLU A 15 6.52 45.45 -7.21
N LEU A 16 7.17 44.57 -7.97
CA LEU A 16 7.84 43.38 -7.40
C LEU A 16 9.38 43.40 -7.34
N LYS A 17 10.03 44.48 -7.80
CA LYS A 17 11.52 44.55 -7.80
C LYS A 17 12.15 44.80 -6.42
N GLY A 18 11.41 45.32 -5.43
CA GLY A 18 11.93 45.60 -4.09
C GLY A 18 12.02 44.36 -3.18
N SER A 19 11.00 43.50 -3.20
CA SER A 19 10.87 42.35 -2.30
C SER A 19 11.88 41.24 -2.59
N LEU A 20 12.10 40.93 -3.87
CA LEU A 20 12.99 39.83 -4.27
C LEU A 20 14.47 40.16 -4.04
N LEU A 21 14.86 41.42 -4.28
CA LEU A 21 16.23 41.89 -4.05
C LEU A 21 16.57 41.93 -2.56
N PHE A 22 15.59 42.27 -1.71
CA PHE A 22 15.74 42.24 -0.25
C PHE A 22 15.91 40.81 0.26
N LYS A 23 15.06 39.87 -0.17
CA LYS A 23 15.17 38.45 0.19
C LYS A 23 16.52 37.85 -0.24
N TYR A 24 16.98 38.17 -1.44
CA TYR A 24 18.29 37.73 -1.94
C TYR A 24 19.46 38.29 -1.12
N ARG A 25 19.42 39.58 -0.75
CA ARG A 25 20.45 40.20 0.11
C ARG A 25 20.46 39.62 1.52
N LEU A 26 19.28 39.34 2.08
CA LEU A 26 19.15 38.70 3.40
C LEU A 26 19.71 37.28 3.39
N ALA A 27 19.35 36.46 2.39
CA ALA A 27 19.87 35.12 2.24
C ALA A 27 21.41 35.12 2.14
N LYS A 28 21.98 36.01 1.31
CA LYS A 28 23.43 36.15 1.16
C LYS A 28 24.12 36.57 2.47
N ALA A 29 23.49 37.43 3.28
CA ALA A 29 24.01 37.83 4.58
C ALA A 29 24.00 36.66 5.59
N VAL A 30 22.90 35.88 5.65
CA VAL A 30 22.78 34.71 6.53
C VAL A 30 23.79 33.62 6.16
N THR A 31 24.02 33.39 4.87
CA THR A 31 25.06 32.45 4.41
C THR A 31 26.46 32.90 4.82
N MET A 32 26.78 34.19 4.69
CA MET A 32 28.09 34.71 5.10
C MET A 32 28.31 34.62 6.62
N VAL A 33 27.28 34.89 7.43
CA VAL A 33 27.35 34.73 8.90
C VAL A 33 27.57 33.25 9.28
N SER A 34 26.87 32.34 8.62
CA SER A 34 27.00 30.90 8.87
C SER A 34 28.41 30.39 8.51
N LEU A 35 28.95 30.86 7.37
CA LEU A 35 30.31 30.52 6.95
C LEU A 35 31.35 31.07 7.94
N PHE A 36 31.15 32.29 8.45
CA PHE A 36 32.02 32.90 9.44
C PHE A 36 31.98 32.14 10.78
N ALA A 37 30.81 31.68 11.21
CA ALA A 37 30.66 30.85 12.41
C ALA A 37 31.40 29.51 12.28
N ILE A 38 31.32 28.85 11.11
CA ILE A 38 32.06 27.60 10.85
C ILE A 38 33.58 27.85 10.88
N ILE A 39 34.05 28.94 10.26
CA ILE A 39 35.47 29.30 10.28
C ILE A 39 35.94 29.58 11.71
N ILE A 40 35.14 30.29 12.53
CA ILE A 40 35.46 30.53 13.94
C ILE A 40 35.49 29.22 14.72
N MET A 41 34.50 28.34 14.56
CA MET A 41 34.48 27.04 15.25
C MET A 41 35.67 26.16 14.86
N ALA A 42 36.03 26.14 13.58
CA ALA A 42 37.20 25.42 13.09
C ALA A 42 38.50 26.02 13.66
N ALA A 43 38.65 27.35 13.64
CA ALA A 43 39.82 28.01 14.24
C ALA A 43 39.89 27.76 15.76
N SER A 44 38.78 27.87 16.48
CA SER A 44 38.69 27.60 17.91
C SER A 44 39.07 26.15 18.24
N SER A 45 38.71 25.18 17.39
CA SER A 45 39.11 23.78 17.57
C SER A 45 40.62 23.53 17.40
N ILE A 46 41.30 24.39 16.63
CA ILE A 46 42.76 24.32 16.44
C ILE A 46 43.50 24.96 17.62
N PHE A 47 42.99 26.07 18.16
CA PHE A 47 43.65 26.80 19.25
C PHE A 47 43.30 26.31 20.66
N TYR A 48 42.17 25.60 20.83
CA TYR A 48 41.70 25.11 22.14
C TYR A 48 41.22 23.66 22.09
N PRO A 49 42.11 22.67 21.86
CA PRO A 49 41.73 21.26 21.69
C PRO A 49 41.20 20.56 22.96
N ASN A 50 41.30 21.18 24.14
CA ASN A 50 41.00 20.51 25.43
C ASN A 50 39.90 21.22 26.24
N PHE A 51 38.69 21.31 25.70
CA PHE A 51 37.49 21.61 26.50
C PHE A 51 36.52 20.42 26.43
N THR A 52 36.94 19.29 26.97
CA THR A 52 36.05 18.16 27.28
C THR A 52 35.28 18.44 28.56
N TYR A 53 33.96 18.50 28.44
CA TYR A 53 33.01 18.46 29.55
C TYR A 53 33.27 17.18 30.36
N THR A 54 33.64 17.33 31.62
CA THR A 54 33.91 16.23 32.55
C THR A 54 32.62 15.85 33.25
N GLU A 55 32.06 14.69 32.89
CA GLU A 55 31.00 14.04 33.67
C GLU A 55 31.67 13.17 34.74
N SER A 56 31.23 13.35 35.98
CA SER A 56 31.90 12.88 37.19
C SER A 56 31.66 11.39 37.41
N ALA A 57 32.77 10.65 37.53
CA ALA A 57 32.81 9.29 38.03
C ALA A 57 32.51 9.27 39.54
N SER A 58 31.70 8.30 39.98
CA SER A 58 31.74 7.79 41.34
C SER A 58 32.16 6.32 41.30
N SER A 59 33.37 6.09 41.77
CA SER A 59 33.98 4.80 42.05
C SER A 59 33.81 4.46 43.53
N ASN A 60 33.66 3.17 43.83
CA ASN A 60 34.08 2.47 45.05
C ASN A 60 33.57 1.02 44.93
N ASN A 61 34.26 -0.04 45.35
CA ASN A 61 35.67 -0.34 45.58
C ASN A 61 35.72 -1.87 45.82
N ASN A 62 36.77 -2.52 45.33
CA ASN A 62 37.36 -3.83 45.70
C ASN A 62 36.65 -4.79 46.68
N GLN A 63 36.64 -6.09 46.35
CA GLN A 63 37.57 -7.08 46.94
C GLN A 63 37.42 -8.49 46.35
N ASP A 64 38.55 -9.05 45.91
CA ASP A 64 38.77 -10.48 45.70
C ASP A 64 38.73 -11.25 47.03
N THR A 65 38.14 -12.45 47.02
CA THR A 65 38.66 -13.58 47.81
C THR A 65 38.20 -14.93 47.26
N ASN A 66 39.15 -15.86 47.28
CA ASN A 66 39.10 -17.21 46.74
C ASN A 66 38.18 -18.19 47.47
N GLN A 67 37.75 -19.20 46.70
CA GLN A 67 37.53 -20.61 47.06
C GLN A 67 36.49 -20.97 48.14
N HIS A 68 35.43 -21.65 47.72
CA HIS A 68 35.19 -23.02 48.18
C HIS A 68 34.32 -23.80 47.18
N GLN A 69 34.84 -24.95 46.75
CA GLN A 69 34.07 -26.04 46.16
C GLN A 69 33.08 -26.56 47.21
N ASN A 70 31.82 -26.70 46.82
CA ASN A 70 30.98 -27.80 47.27
C ASN A 70 29.95 -28.11 46.19
N ALA A 71 29.96 -29.37 45.78
CA ALA A 71 28.97 -29.98 44.92
C ALA A 71 27.63 -30.01 45.64
N ASP A 72 26.58 -29.54 44.98
CA ASP A 72 25.24 -30.05 45.23
C ASP A 72 24.37 -29.90 43.99
N ASN A 73 23.57 -30.95 43.78
CA ASN A 73 22.64 -31.16 42.69
C ASN A 73 21.81 -29.91 42.34
N HIS A 74 21.98 -29.42 41.12
CA HIS A 74 20.90 -28.72 40.43
C HIS A 74 20.57 -29.45 39.14
N GLN A 75 19.36 -30.01 39.12
CA GLN A 75 18.65 -30.35 37.92
C GLN A 75 18.82 -29.22 36.90
N GLU A 76 19.35 -29.54 35.72
CA GLU A 76 19.18 -28.73 34.52
C GLU A 76 17.69 -28.66 34.19
N GLN A 77 16.95 -27.82 34.93
CA GLN A 77 15.88 -27.07 34.32
C GLN A 77 16.56 -26.13 33.34
N SER A 78 16.61 -26.55 32.08
CA SER A 78 16.81 -25.66 30.94
C SER A 78 15.90 -24.45 31.14
N GLN A 79 16.45 -23.36 31.69
CA GLN A 79 15.84 -22.06 31.60
C GLN A 79 15.84 -21.76 30.11
N THR A 80 14.72 -22.02 29.44
CA THR A 80 14.50 -21.56 28.07
C THR A 80 14.88 -20.10 28.02
N GLN A 81 16.01 -19.82 27.38
CA GLN A 81 16.61 -18.51 27.31
C GLN A 81 15.56 -17.57 26.70
N ARG A 82 15.07 -16.62 27.51
CA ARG A 82 14.04 -15.68 27.09
C ARG A 82 14.61 -14.89 25.90
N CYS A 83 13.92 -14.93 24.77
CA CYS A 83 14.27 -14.14 23.60
C CYS A 83 14.04 -12.65 23.93
N TYR A 84 14.94 -11.79 23.45
CA TYR A 84 14.87 -10.33 23.61
C TYR A 84 14.91 -9.65 22.24
N LEU A 85 13.89 -8.85 21.96
CA LEU A 85 13.89 -7.97 20.79
C LEU A 85 14.80 -6.76 21.03
N PRO A 86 15.54 -6.29 20.02
CA PRO A 86 16.24 -5.02 20.12
C PRO A 86 15.23 -3.86 20.21
N ALA A 87 15.61 -2.78 20.89
CA ALA A 87 14.80 -1.56 20.93
C ALA A 87 14.54 -0.97 19.52
N ILE A 88 15.45 -1.24 18.58
CA ILE A 88 15.33 -0.83 17.17
C ILE A 88 15.48 -2.08 16.30
N ILE A 89 14.43 -2.41 15.56
CA ILE A 89 14.45 -3.46 14.54
C ILE A 89 15.19 -2.90 13.31
N LYS A 90 16.35 -3.46 13.00
CA LYS A 90 17.09 -3.09 11.79
C LYS A 90 16.43 -3.69 10.54
N MET A 91 16.69 -3.07 9.39
CA MET A 91 16.33 -3.61 8.08
C MET A 91 17.62 -3.79 7.29
N PRO A 92 18.10 -5.03 7.08
CA PRO A 92 19.28 -5.28 6.27
C PRO A 92 18.97 -4.97 4.81
N THR A 93 19.99 -4.56 4.07
CA THR A 93 19.90 -4.36 2.62
C THR A 93 19.33 -5.60 1.94
N SER A 94 18.36 -5.40 1.04
CA SER A 94 17.80 -6.47 0.23
C SER A 94 18.91 -7.12 -0.61
N PRO A 95 19.08 -8.45 -0.53
CA PRO A 95 20.22 -9.13 -1.14
C PRO A 95 20.18 -9.13 -2.67
N ASP A 96 19.00 -8.93 -3.26
CA ASP A 96 18.75 -8.84 -4.70
C ASP A 96 18.86 -7.40 -5.25
N GLY A 97 19.24 -6.42 -4.40
CA GLY A 97 19.32 -5.01 -4.78
C GLY A 97 17.97 -4.30 -4.90
N THR A 98 16.86 -4.96 -4.55
CA THR A 98 15.55 -4.32 -4.50
C THR A 98 15.44 -3.33 -3.34
N TYR A 99 14.33 -2.60 -3.29
CA TYR A 99 14.06 -1.62 -2.24
C TYR A 99 14.23 -2.22 -0.83
N THR A 100 14.96 -1.51 0.02
CA THR A 100 15.08 -1.79 1.45
C THR A 100 14.31 -0.72 2.21
N PRO A 101 13.21 -1.08 2.91
CA PRO A 101 12.46 -0.14 3.73
C PRO A 101 13.32 0.45 4.86
N PRO A 102 12.99 1.65 5.36
CA PRO A 102 13.55 2.13 6.62
C PRO A 102 13.18 1.19 7.77
N THR A 103 13.86 1.34 8.91
CA THR A 103 13.54 0.60 10.14
C THR A 103 12.08 0.83 10.53
N PRO A 104 11.35 -0.23 10.96
CA PRO A 104 10.04 -0.07 11.58
C PRO A 104 10.05 0.98 12.68
N HIS A 105 8.97 1.73 12.80
CA HIS A 105 8.82 2.73 13.84
C HIS A 105 8.84 2.09 15.25
N HIS A 106 9.40 2.79 16.24
CA HIS A 106 9.59 2.25 17.59
C HIS A 106 8.27 1.81 18.27
N SER A 107 7.15 2.43 17.90
CA SER A 107 5.83 2.06 18.41
C SER A 107 5.41 0.62 18.09
N LEU A 108 6.01 -0.03 17.08
CA LEU A 108 5.85 -1.47 16.84
C LEU A 108 6.39 -2.29 18.02
N VAL A 109 7.65 -2.05 18.41
CA VAL A 109 8.31 -2.82 19.48
C VAL A 109 7.63 -2.56 20.82
N GLU A 110 7.20 -1.32 21.07
CA GLU A 110 6.43 -0.97 22.25
C GLU A 110 5.11 -1.75 22.30
N ALA A 111 4.35 -1.82 21.20
CA ALA A 111 3.09 -2.55 21.13
C ALA A 111 3.27 -4.06 21.35
N VAL A 112 4.32 -4.66 20.77
CA VAL A 112 4.68 -6.08 20.99
C VAL A 112 4.96 -6.35 22.47
N GLY A 113 5.53 -5.37 23.19
CA GLY A 113 5.81 -5.48 24.62
C GLY A 113 4.58 -5.69 25.52
N PHE A 114 3.37 -5.38 25.02
CA PHE A 114 2.10 -5.60 25.73
C PHE A 114 1.43 -6.95 25.42
N ALA A 115 1.96 -7.72 24.46
CA ALA A 115 1.46 -9.05 24.16
C ALA A 115 1.64 -10.02 25.33
N SER A 116 0.95 -11.17 25.29
CA SER A 116 1.19 -12.22 26.27
C SER A 116 2.65 -12.69 26.22
N ASN A 117 3.17 -13.21 27.34
CA ASN A 117 4.55 -13.71 27.38
C ASN A 117 4.83 -14.74 26.29
N GLN A 118 3.88 -15.64 26.01
CA GLN A 118 4.03 -16.67 24.99
C GLN A 118 4.11 -16.06 23.58
N GLU A 119 3.17 -15.18 23.23
CA GLU A 119 3.15 -14.54 21.92
C GLU A 119 4.34 -13.61 21.70
N TYR A 120 4.79 -12.89 22.73
CA TYR A 120 6.03 -12.13 22.66
C TYR A 120 7.21 -13.05 22.32
N GLN A 121 7.31 -14.21 23.00
CA GLN A 121 8.40 -15.15 22.73
C GLN A 121 8.30 -15.74 21.32
N ASP A 122 7.09 -16.06 20.85
CA ASP A 122 6.89 -16.60 19.51
C ASP A 122 7.17 -15.56 18.42
N TYR A 123 6.75 -14.31 18.61
CA TYR A 123 7.10 -13.20 17.75
C TYR A 123 8.62 -12.95 17.75
N CYS A 124 9.26 -12.97 18.91
CA CYS A 124 10.69 -12.75 19.05
C CYS A 124 11.52 -13.82 18.33
N LYS A 125 11.09 -15.09 18.34
CA LYS A 125 11.74 -16.17 17.59
C LYS A 125 11.69 -15.99 16.06
N LEU A 126 10.75 -15.20 15.54
CA LEU A 126 10.67 -14.87 14.12
C LEU A 126 11.69 -13.80 13.70
N TYR A 127 12.26 -13.09 14.67
CA TYR A 127 13.33 -12.12 14.44
C TYR A 127 14.67 -12.85 14.41
N ASP A 128 15.27 -12.93 13.23
CA ASP A 128 16.62 -13.45 13.05
C ASP A 128 17.62 -12.39 13.52
N THR A 129 18.32 -12.67 14.62
CA THR A 129 19.30 -11.75 15.20
C THR A 129 20.58 -11.61 14.38
N GLU A 130 20.95 -12.62 13.59
CA GLU A 130 22.15 -12.58 12.74
C GLU A 130 21.88 -11.74 11.49
N LEU A 131 20.74 -11.98 10.85
CA LEU A 131 20.24 -11.18 9.73
C LEU A 131 19.81 -9.78 10.17
N GLY A 132 19.37 -9.66 11.43
CA GLY A 132 18.79 -8.46 12.00
C GLY A 132 17.40 -8.14 11.44
N ALA A 133 16.62 -9.12 11.00
CA ALA A 133 15.32 -8.93 10.34
C ALA A 133 14.31 -10.04 10.61
N PHE A 134 13.06 -9.83 10.24
CA PHE A 134 12.04 -10.89 10.19
C PHE A 134 12.24 -11.76 8.95
N THR A 135 11.67 -12.97 8.98
CA THR A 135 11.56 -13.85 7.80
C THR A 135 10.93 -13.13 6.60
N ASP A 136 11.40 -13.44 5.40
CA ASP A 136 10.78 -13.00 4.15
C ASP A 136 9.81 -14.04 3.57
N GLU A 137 9.46 -15.07 4.34
CA GLU A 137 8.46 -16.06 3.96
C GLU A 137 7.10 -15.39 3.65
N TRP A 138 6.48 -15.78 2.55
CA TRP A 138 5.19 -15.26 2.10
C TRP A 138 4.32 -16.40 1.60
N LEU A 139 3.48 -16.86 2.50
CA LEU A 139 2.67 -18.05 2.32
C LEU A 139 1.39 -17.72 1.55
N TYR A 140 1.02 -18.58 0.62
CA TYR A 140 -0.16 -18.43 -0.22
C TYR A 140 -0.97 -19.74 -0.26
N ASN A 141 -2.29 -19.64 -0.04
CA ASN A 141 -3.24 -20.74 -0.15
C ASN A 141 -2.93 -21.96 0.72
N GLN A 142 -2.41 -21.77 1.93
CA GLN A 142 -1.96 -22.88 2.78
C GLN A 142 -3.10 -23.76 3.27
N ASN A 143 -4.28 -23.17 3.51
CA ASN A 143 -5.44 -23.86 4.05
C ASN A 143 -6.50 -24.12 2.96
N GLY A 144 -6.15 -23.89 1.69
CA GLY A 144 -7.09 -23.96 0.57
C GLY A 144 -8.07 -22.79 0.52
N GLU A 145 -7.79 -21.70 1.24
CA GLU A 145 -8.67 -20.53 1.35
C GLU A 145 -8.93 -19.80 0.02
N CYS A 146 -8.11 -20.06 -1.00
CA CYS A 146 -8.23 -19.53 -2.35
C CYS A 146 -8.70 -20.56 -3.38
N GLY A 147 -9.04 -21.78 -2.96
CA GLY A 147 -9.56 -22.82 -3.83
C GLY A 147 -8.49 -23.56 -4.66
N ASN A 148 -8.85 -23.96 -5.89
CA ASN A 148 -8.10 -24.96 -6.69
C ASN A 148 -7.84 -24.59 -8.16
N TRP A 149 -8.07 -23.34 -8.55
CA TRP A 149 -7.91 -22.89 -9.95
C TRP A 149 -6.47 -22.59 -10.35
N GLN A 150 -5.59 -22.41 -9.37
CA GLN A 150 -4.24 -21.85 -9.51
C GLN A 150 -3.38 -22.68 -10.44
N GLU A 151 -3.27 -24.00 -10.19
CA GLU A 151 -2.44 -24.89 -11.00
C GLU A 151 -2.90 -24.95 -12.46
N LYS A 152 -4.23 -25.01 -12.67
CA LYS A 152 -4.81 -24.99 -14.01
C LYS A 152 -4.45 -23.71 -14.74
N TYR A 153 -4.58 -22.56 -14.08
CA TYR A 153 -4.27 -21.27 -14.67
C TYR A 153 -2.76 -21.09 -14.93
N THR A 154 -1.90 -21.47 -13.99
CA THR A 154 -0.44 -21.46 -14.18
C THR A 154 -0.03 -22.32 -15.38
N LYS A 155 -0.65 -23.49 -15.56
CA LYS A 155 -0.40 -24.35 -16.72
C LYS A 155 -0.84 -23.68 -18.02
N LEU A 156 -2.06 -23.15 -18.07
CA LEU A 156 -2.58 -22.42 -19.23
C LEU A 156 -1.64 -21.27 -19.63
N HIS A 157 -1.30 -20.43 -18.66
CA HIS A 157 -0.46 -19.27 -18.88
C HIS A 157 0.94 -19.65 -19.38
N LYS A 158 1.57 -20.67 -18.78
CA LYS A 158 2.88 -21.18 -19.25
C LYS A 158 2.82 -21.72 -20.68
N THR A 159 1.76 -22.46 -21.03
CA THR A 159 1.56 -22.99 -22.38
C THR A 159 1.38 -21.85 -23.39
N ASP A 160 0.55 -20.88 -23.08
CA ASP A 160 0.26 -19.75 -23.97
C ASP A 160 1.48 -18.85 -24.18
N LEU A 161 2.30 -18.62 -23.14
CA LEU A 161 3.57 -17.90 -23.30
C LEU A 161 4.56 -18.65 -24.19
N ALA A 162 4.61 -19.98 -24.13
CA ALA A 162 5.47 -20.76 -25.02
C ALA A 162 5.03 -20.65 -26.49
N TYR A 163 3.73 -20.47 -26.75
CA TYR A 163 3.26 -20.14 -28.10
C TYR A 163 3.52 -18.69 -28.48
N LEU A 164 3.43 -17.77 -27.52
CA LEU A 164 3.75 -16.36 -27.76
C LEU A 164 5.18 -16.20 -28.29
N GLU A 165 6.15 -16.88 -27.67
CA GLU A 165 7.55 -16.84 -28.12
C GLU A 165 7.70 -17.42 -29.54
N GLN A 166 7.00 -18.50 -29.88
CA GLN A 166 6.96 -19.01 -31.25
C GLN A 166 6.35 -17.99 -32.23
N TYR A 167 5.28 -17.30 -31.84
CA TYR A 167 4.63 -16.29 -32.67
C TYR A 167 5.56 -15.10 -32.94
N LYS A 168 6.37 -14.70 -31.95
CA LYS A 168 7.41 -13.67 -32.11
C LYS A 168 8.48 -14.08 -33.13
N ASP A 169 8.81 -15.37 -33.18
CA ASP A 169 9.71 -15.95 -34.19
C ASP A 169 9.03 -16.21 -35.56
N GLY A 170 7.76 -15.86 -35.72
CA GLY A 170 6.98 -16.10 -36.94
C GLY A 170 6.58 -17.56 -37.15
N ILE A 171 6.66 -18.39 -36.11
CA ILE A 171 6.32 -19.82 -36.13
C ILE A 171 4.88 -20.00 -35.67
N PHE A 172 4.01 -20.48 -36.57
CA PHE A 172 2.60 -20.78 -36.28
C PHE A 172 2.34 -22.27 -36.45
N PRO A 173 2.15 -23.04 -35.35
CA PRO A 173 1.89 -24.46 -35.40
C PRO A 173 0.64 -24.80 -36.23
N LYS A 174 0.76 -25.79 -37.13
CA LYS A 174 -0.30 -26.16 -38.09
C LYS A 174 -1.49 -26.86 -37.44
N ASP A 175 -1.30 -27.40 -36.25
CA ASP A 175 -2.30 -28.07 -35.42
C ASP A 175 -3.16 -27.10 -34.60
N ILE A 176 -2.84 -25.80 -34.62
CA ILE A 176 -3.63 -24.76 -33.96
C ILE A 176 -4.60 -24.15 -34.96
N ASP A 177 -5.89 -24.30 -34.67
CA ASP A 177 -6.96 -23.59 -35.37
C ASP A 177 -7.37 -22.30 -34.66
N ILE A 178 -8.31 -21.59 -35.27
CA ILE A 178 -8.85 -20.32 -34.76
C ILE A 178 -9.51 -20.53 -33.38
N GLU A 179 -10.15 -21.66 -33.12
CA GLU A 179 -10.90 -21.88 -31.88
C GLU A 179 -9.97 -22.19 -30.69
N ASN A 180 -8.90 -22.93 -30.96
CA ASN A 180 -7.96 -23.47 -29.98
C ASN A 180 -6.67 -22.64 -29.83
N ARG A 181 -6.57 -21.50 -30.51
CA ARG A 181 -5.40 -20.61 -30.41
C ARG A 181 -5.21 -20.03 -29.01
N PRO A 182 -3.96 -19.82 -28.55
CA PRO A 182 -3.67 -19.10 -27.31
C PRO A 182 -4.23 -17.68 -27.39
N LYS A 183 -4.76 -17.20 -26.27
CA LYS A 183 -5.37 -15.88 -26.16
C LYS A 183 -4.74 -15.13 -25.01
N PHE A 184 -4.57 -13.82 -25.20
CA PHE A 184 -3.87 -12.96 -24.27
C PHE A 184 -4.77 -11.80 -23.86
N VAL A 185 -4.56 -11.31 -22.65
CA VAL A 185 -5.13 -10.04 -22.19
C VAL A 185 -4.09 -9.32 -21.35
N SER A 186 -3.86 -8.03 -21.63
CA SER A 186 -2.98 -7.20 -20.83
C SER A 186 -3.74 -6.14 -20.06
N TYR A 187 -3.29 -5.86 -18.85
CA TYR A 187 -3.51 -4.54 -18.25
C TYR A 187 -2.36 -3.62 -18.67
N LEU A 188 -2.72 -2.40 -19.07
CA LEU A 188 -1.75 -1.39 -19.43
C LEU A 188 -2.03 -0.04 -18.78
N CYS A 189 -1.04 0.45 -18.04
CA CYS A 189 -0.98 1.84 -17.61
C CYS A 189 0.10 2.62 -18.37
N LYS A 190 -0.33 3.40 -19.38
CA LYS A 190 0.56 4.27 -20.17
C LYS A 190 0.99 5.51 -19.38
N GLU A 191 2.10 6.11 -19.78
CA GLU A 191 2.49 7.44 -19.33
C GLU A 191 1.36 8.45 -19.60
N VAL A 192 1.17 9.40 -18.69
CA VAL A 192 0.13 10.41 -18.87
C VAL A 192 0.65 11.50 -19.80
N PRO A 193 0.01 11.77 -20.96
CA PRO A 193 0.44 12.85 -21.83
C PRO A 193 0.52 14.19 -21.06
N LYS A 194 1.46 15.05 -21.44
CA LYS A 194 1.65 16.38 -20.81
C LYS A 194 0.35 17.18 -20.76
N ASP A 195 -0.44 17.13 -21.83
CA ASP A 195 -1.70 17.88 -21.97
C ASP A 195 -2.95 17.11 -21.47
N SER A 196 -2.77 16.00 -20.74
CA SER A 196 -3.86 15.16 -20.25
C SER A 196 -3.87 15.08 -18.73
N ASN A 197 -5.02 15.27 -18.10
CA ASN A 197 -5.20 15.03 -16.67
C ASN A 197 -5.67 13.59 -16.37
N ARG A 198 -5.62 12.69 -17.36
CA ARG A 198 -6.20 11.35 -17.27
C ARG A 198 -5.12 10.28 -17.18
N GLY A 199 -4.56 10.15 -15.99
CA GLY A 199 -3.71 9.02 -15.61
C GLY A 199 -4.51 7.77 -15.23
N CYS A 200 -3.77 6.72 -14.86
CA CYS A 200 -4.35 5.49 -14.32
C CYS A 200 -4.78 5.66 -12.87
N GLY A 201 -4.47 6.79 -12.23
CA GLY A 201 -4.86 7.11 -10.86
C GLY A 201 -3.86 6.59 -9.84
N GLY A 202 -4.23 6.74 -8.57
CA GLY A 202 -3.43 6.29 -7.45
C GLY A 202 -3.35 4.76 -7.34
N LEU A 203 -2.76 4.26 -6.25
CA LEU A 203 -2.50 2.83 -6.11
C LEU A 203 -3.79 2.00 -6.20
N ALA A 204 -4.85 2.40 -5.50
CA ALA A 204 -6.12 1.68 -5.49
C ALA A 204 -6.79 1.60 -6.87
N ASP A 205 -6.70 2.68 -7.64
CA ASP A 205 -7.20 2.75 -9.01
C ASP A 205 -6.47 1.74 -9.91
N ARG A 206 -5.14 1.67 -9.80
CA ARG A 206 -4.30 0.74 -10.57
C ARG A 206 -4.55 -0.70 -10.17
N MET A 207 -4.47 -1.01 -8.87
CA MET A 207 -4.71 -2.35 -8.35
C MET A 207 -6.09 -2.87 -8.73
N GLY A 208 -7.13 -2.02 -8.61
CA GLY A 208 -8.49 -2.38 -9.03
C GLY A 208 -8.57 -2.78 -10.50
N GLY A 209 -7.90 -2.03 -11.38
CA GLY A 209 -7.80 -2.36 -12.80
C GLY A 209 -6.97 -3.62 -13.08
N MET A 210 -5.78 -3.76 -12.49
CA MET A 210 -4.89 -4.91 -12.71
C MET A 210 -5.55 -6.22 -12.29
N ILE A 211 -6.04 -6.28 -11.05
CA ILE A 211 -6.63 -7.48 -10.47
C ILE A 211 -7.92 -7.85 -11.21
N SER A 212 -8.71 -6.85 -11.64
CA SER A 212 -9.94 -7.13 -12.40
C SER A 212 -9.65 -7.60 -13.82
N THR A 213 -8.62 -7.07 -14.48
CA THR A 213 -8.19 -7.58 -15.80
C THR A 213 -7.69 -9.02 -15.69
N PHE A 214 -6.96 -9.38 -14.63
CA PHE A 214 -6.65 -10.79 -14.38
C PHE A 214 -7.90 -11.63 -14.12
N PHE A 215 -8.85 -11.13 -13.33
CA PHE A 215 -10.11 -11.83 -13.10
C PHE A 215 -10.86 -12.12 -14.41
N TYR A 216 -10.85 -11.18 -15.35
CA TYR A 216 -11.34 -11.43 -16.71
C TYR A 216 -10.52 -12.49 -17.43
N ALA A 217 -9.19 -12.45 -17.35
CA ALA A 217 -8.30 -13.45 -17.94
C ALA A 217 -8.62 -14.87 -17.45
N LEU A 218 -8.81 -15.00 -16.13
CA LEU A 218 -9.16 -16.25 -15.46
C LEU A 218 -10.51 -16.81 -15.95
N LEU A 219 -11.52 -15.95 -16.12
CA LEU A 219 -12.85 -16.37 -16.59
C LEU A 219 -12.91 -16.66 -18.10
N THR A 220 -11.94 -16.15 -18.86
CA THR A 220 -11.92 -16.24 -20.32
C THR A 220 -10.84 -17.14 -20.88
N ASP A 221 -10.12 -17.86 -20.00
CA ASP A 221 -9.01 -18.75 -20.36
C ASP A 221 -7.96 -18.02 -21.22
N ARG A 222 -7.56 -16.82 -20.79
CA ARG A 222 -6.52 -15.99 -21.45
C ARG A 222 -5.27 -15.91 -20.58
N ALA A 223 -4.10 -15.96 -21.20
CA ALA A 223 -2.85 -15.61 -20.54
C ALA A 223 -2.82 -14.11 -20.20
N TYR A 224 -2.68 -13.81 -18.91
CA TYR A 224 -2.64 -12.45 -18.39
C TYR A 224 -1.24 -11.85 -18.49
N LEU A 225 -1.18 -10.62 -18.99
CA LEU A 225 0.01 -9.79 -19.07
C LEU A 225 -0.25 -8.45 -18.36
N LEU A 226 0.81 -7.78 -17.96
CA LEU A 226 0.71 -6.58 -17.14
C LEU A 226 1.90 -5.66 -17.37
N ASN A 227 1.63 -4.36 -17.48
CA ASN A 227 2.68 -3.35 -17.61
C ASN A 227 2.27 -1.99 -16.99
N TRP A 228 3.19 -1.41 -16.22
CA TRP A 228 3.22 0.03 -15.91
C TRP A 228 4.33 0.66 -16.72
N ALA A 229 4.05 1.80 -17.36
CA ALA A 229 5.07 2.56 -18.05
C ALA A 229 6.23 2.88 -17.09
N PRO A 230 7.50 2.83 -17.53
CA PRO A 230 8.67 2.88 -16.62
C PRO A 230 8.70 4.06 -15.64
N MET A 231 8.10 5.20 -15.99
CA MET A 231 8.04 6.41 -15.17
C MET A 231 6.65 6.70 -14.62
N ASN A 232 5.74 5.72 -14.61
CA ASN A 232 4.36 5.91 -14.18
C ASN A 232 3.82 4.77 -13.30
N PRO A 233 4.11 4.76 -11.99
CA PRO A 233 5.22 5.49 -11.36
C PRO A 233 6.58 4.79 -11.49
N LEU A 234 6.57 3.46 -11.50
CA LEU A 234 7.75 2.60 -11.51
C LEU A 234 7.43 1.33 -12.32
N PRO A 235 8.45 0.62 -12.83
CA PRO A 235 8.25 -0.75 -13.28
C PRO A 235 7.72 -1.61 -12.13
N LEU A 236 6.82 -2.52 -12.45
CA LEU A 236 6.15 -3.37 -11.45
C LEU A 236 7.15 -4.31 -10.75
N GLU A 237 8.18 -4.74 -11.47
CA GLU A 237 9.26 -5.59 -11.00
C GLU A 237 10.10 -4.91 -9.91
N ALA A 238 10.04 -3.58 -9.79
CA ALA A 238 10.68 -2.85 -8.69
C ALA A 238 9.88 -2.96 -7.37
N ILE A 239 8.67 -3.51 -7.42
CA ILE A 239 7.69 -3.54 -6.33
C ILE A 239 7.30 -4.98 -5.99
N TRP A 240 7.14 -5.82 -7.02
CA TRP A 240 6.60 -7.17 -6.91
C TRP A 240 7.40 -8.20 -7.70
N GLU A 241 7.64 -9.33 -7.05
CA GLU A 241 7.95 -10.61 -7.69
C GLU A 241 6.69 -11.21 -8.31
N ARG A 242 6.89 -12.11 -9.27
CA ARG A 242 5.85 -12.83 -10.04
C ARG A 242 5.88 -14.32 -9.68
N PRO A 243 5.27 -14.74 -8.55
CA PRO A 243 5.54 -16.07 -7.97
C PRO A 243 4.93 -17.24 -8.76
N HIS A 244 3.82 -17.03 -9.47
CA HIS A 244 3.03 -18.12 -10.05
C HIS A 244 2.80 -18.02 -11.55
N VAL A 245 2.91 -16.82 -12.12
CA VAL A 245 2.73 -16.54 -13.55
C VAL A 245 3.65 -15.41 -13.96
N ASP A 246 4.14 -15.45 -15.21
CA ASP A 246 4.99 -14.39 -15.76
C ASP A 246 4.15 -13.38 -16.53
N TRP A 247 3.75 -12.31 -15.84
CA TRP A 247 2.91 -11.28 -16.44
C TRP A 247 3.70 -10.22 -17.23
N SER A 248 5.04 -10.23 -17.23
CA SER A 248 5.83 -9.18 -17.87
C SER A 248 5.75 -9.26 -19.40
N HIS A 249 5.73 -8.11 -20.04
CA HIS A 249 5.79 -8.00 -21.50
C HIS A 249 6.20 -6.59 -21.93
N ASP A 250 6.59 -6.49 -23.19
CA ASP A 250 6.68 -5.22 -23.92
C ASP A 250 5.35 -4.93 -24.64
N PRO A 251 4.61 -3.87 -24.26
CA PRO A 251 3.35 -3.51 -24.92
C PRO A 251 3.53 -3.17 -26.40
N GLU A 252 4.66 -2.57 -26.81
CA GLU A 252 4.90 -2.16 -28.20
C GLU A 252 5.14 -3.40 -29.09
N GLU A 253 5.92 -4.36 -28.60
CA GLU A 253 6.14 -5.66 -29.25
C GLU A 253 4.81 -6.40 -29.45
N MET A 254 3.97 -6.45 -28.41
CA MET A 254 2.67 -7.12 -28.47
C MET A 254 1.70 -6.42 -29.43
N GLU A 255 1.63 -5.07 -29.41
CA GLU A 255 0.82 -4.32 -30.37
C GLU A 255 1.29 -4.58 -31.81
N ALA A 256 2.60 -4.57 -32.07
CA ALA A 256 3.17 -4.83 -33.39
C ALA A 256 2.86 -6.24 -33.90
N LEU A 257 3.01 -7.26 -33.05
CA LEU A 257 2.75 -8.65 -33.40
C LEU A 257 1.27 -8.88 -33.75
N PHE A 258 0.36 -8.44 -32.89
CA PHE A 258 -1.06 -8.79 -33.01
C PHE A 258 -1.88 -7.86 -33.92
N THR A 259 -1.30 -6.74 -34.38
CA THR A 259 -1.94 -5.86 -35.38
C THR A 259 -1.83 -6.42 -36.80
N ASN A 260 -0.98 -7.44 -37.02
CA ASN A 260 -0.87 -8.09 -38.31
C ASN A 260 -2.18 -8.82 -38.69
N ASP A 261 -2.92 -8.25 -39.63
CA ASP A 261 -4.24 -8.70 -40.09
C ASP A 261 -4.18 -9.82 -41.12
N THR A 262 -2.99 -10.18 -41.60
CA THR A 262 -2.80 -11.23 -42.62
C THR A 262 -2.86 -12.64 -42.05
N ASN A 263 -2.61 -12.81 -40.75
CA ASN A 263 -2.67 -14.11 -40.07
C ASN A 263 -3.98 -14.23 -39.26
N PRO A 264 -4.89 -15.17 -39.59
CA PRO A 264 -6.17 -15.31 -38.90
C PRO A 264 -6.05 -15.76 -37.43
N LEU A 265 -4.87 -16.22 -36.98
CA LEU A 265 -4.60 -16.52 -35.58
C LEU A 265 -4.33 -15.25 -34.76
N LEU A 266 -3.95 -14.16 -35.41
CA LEU A 266 -3.60 -12.89 -34.78
C LEU A 266 -4.80 -11.94 -34.83
N GLY A 267 -4.88 -11.08 -33.83
CA GLY A 267 -5.95 -10.11 -33.73
C GLY A 267 -5.78 -9.26 -32.50
N TYR A 268 -5.75 -7.95 -32.69
CA TYR A 268 -5.54 -6.97 -31.65
C TYR A 268 -6.82 -6.20 -31.35
N GLN A 269 -7.13 -6.04 -30.06
CA GLN A 269 -8.29 -5.27 -29.61
C GLN A 269 -7.91 -4.39 -28.43
N LYS A 270 -8.13 -3.07 -28.56
CA LYS A 270 -8.02 -2.13 -27.45
C LYS A 270 -9.35 -2.02 -26.70
N VAL A 271 -9.28 -2.01 -25.38
CA VAL A 271 -10.42 -1.81 -24.49
C VAL A 271 -10.09 -0.69 -23.52
N ASP A 272 -10.89 0.37 -23.53
CA ASP A 272 -10.72 1.52 -22.63
C ASP A 272 -11.88 1.61 -21.63
N THR A 273 -11.58 1.20 -20.39
CA THR A 273 -12.47 1.38 -19.23
C THR A 273 -11.95 2.47 -18.28
N LEU A 274 -10.92 3.21 -18.67
CA LEU A 274 -10.33 4.26 -17.87
C LEU A 274 -11.35 5.36 -17.60
N ASN A 275 -11.46 5.71 -16.31
CA ASN A 275 -12.31 6.77 -15.80
C ASN A 275 -13.82 6.59 -16.11
N LYS A 276 -14.25 5.42 -16.55
CA LYS A 276 -15.67 5.17 -16.83
C LYS A 276 -16.49 5.24 -15.54
N LYS A 277 -17.63 5.92 -15.61
CA LYS A 277 -18.64 5.94 -14.53
C LYS A 277 -19.37 4.62 -14.46
N LEU A 278 -20.04 4.33 -13.33
CA LEU A 278 -20.67 3.04 -13.05
C LEU A 278 -21.56 2.54 -14.18
N LYS A 279 -22.48 3.38 -14.69
CA LYS A 279 -23.36 3.02 -15.80
C LYS A 279 -22.59 2.65 -17.07
N ASN A 280 -21.56 3.41 -17.43
CA ASN A 280 -20.78 3.15 -18.64
C ASN A 280 -19.91 1.91 -18.50
N LEU A 281 -19.28 1.72 -17.33
CA LEU A 281 -18.54 0.51 -17.02
C LEU A 281 -19.44 -0.73 -17.10
N THR A 282 -20.67 -0.60 -16.58
CA THR A 282 -21.70 -1.64 -16.69
C THR A 282 -21.97 -2.01 -18.13
N THR A 283 -22.23 -1.04 -18.99
CA THR A 283 -22.54 -1.30 -20.40
C THR A 283 -21.36 -1.93 -21.14
N ILE A 284 -20.12 -1.60 -20.76
CA ILE A 284 -18.92 -2.18 -21.38
C ILE A 284 -18.70 -3.63 -20.93
N MET A 285 -18.82 -3.90 -19.62
CA MET A 285 -18.50 -5.23 -19.07
C MET A 285 -19.69 -6.21 -19.11
N PHE A 286 -20.91 -5.68 -19.10
CA PHE A 286 -22.16 -6.43 -18.99
C PHE A 286 -23.23 -5.84 -19.92
N PRO A 287 -23.00 -5.76 -21.25
CA PRO A 287 -23.96 -5.20 -22.21
C PRO A 287 -25.34 -5.87 -22.14
N ASP A 288 -25.38 -7.16 -21.83
CA ASP A 288 -26.60 -7.98 -21.68
C ASP A 288 -26.93 -8.27 -20.21
N GLY A 289 -26.37 -7.47 -19.30
CA GLY A 289 -26.53 -7.65 -17.85
C GLY A 289 -26.02 -9.02 -17.38
N GLY A 290 -26.86 -9.74 -16.63
CA GLY A 290 -26.52 -11.05 -16.07
C GLY A 290 -26.43 -12.19 -17.10
N ASN A 291 -26.67 -11.91 -18.38
CA ASN A 291 -26.59 -12.87 -19.48
C ASN A 291 -25.33 -12.71 -20.35
N THR A 292 -24.48 -11.70 -20.09
CA THR A 292 -23.27 -11.48 -20.87
C THR A 292 -22.30 -12.66 -20.74
N GLU A 293 -21.97 -13.29 -21.87
CA GLU A 293 -20.89 -14.29 -21.93
C GLU A 293 -19.54 -13.56 -22.06
N LEU A 294 -18.79 -13.50 -20.95
CA LEU A 294 -17.49 -12.82 -20.89
C LEU A 294 -16.48 -13.41 -21.89
N LYS A 295 -16.58 -14.70 -22.21
CA LYS A 295 -15.72 -15.34 -23.22
C LYS A 295 -15.89 -14.76 -24.63
N GLU A 296 -17.07 -14.22 -24.92
CA GLU A 296 -17.45 -13.64 -26.22
C GLU A 296 -17.42 -12.10 -26.19
N LEU A 297 -17.14 -11.50 -25.03
CA LEU A 297 -17.20 -10.05 -24.86
C LEU A 297 -16.15 -9.31 -25.72
N TRP A 298 -14.91 -9.81 -25.72
CA TRP A 298 -13.80 -9.27 -26.50
C TRP A 298 -13.16 -10.39 -27.33
N ASN A 299 -13.18 -10.21 -28.66
CA ASN A 299 -12.84 -11.24 -29.66
C ASN A 299 -11.38 -11.20 -30.13
N GLY A 300 -10.62 -10.15 -29.79
CA GLY A 300 -9.20 -10.07 -30.12
C GLY A 300 -8.43 -11.26 -29.54
N THR A 301 -7.44 -11.78 -30.28
CA THR A 301 -6.51 -12.78 -29.76
C THR A 301 -5.68 -12.16 -28.64
N TYR A 302 -5.20 -10.92 -28.81
CA TYR A 302 -4.63 -10.08 -27.77
C TYR A 302 -5.56 -8.91 -27.46
N VAL A 303 -5.98 -8.81 -26.20
CA VAL A 303 -6.81 -7.70 -25.71
C VAL A 303 -6.00 -6.80 -24.79
N GLU A 304 -5.78 -5.56 -25.19
CA GLU A 304 -5.11 -4.55 -24.36
C GLU A 304 -6.15 -3.74 -23.59
N VAL A 305 -6.16 -3.89 -22.26
CA VAL A 305 -7.10 -3.21 -21.37
C VAL A 305 -6.42 -2.04 -20.67
N ARG A 306 -6.88 -0.83 -20.97
CA ARG A 306 -6.57 0.37 -20.19
C ARG A 306 -7.66 0.60 -19.16
N SER A 307 -7.33 0.49 -17.87
CA SER A 307 -8.32 0.60 -16.81
C SER A 307 -7.79 1.23 -15.52
N ASN A 308 -8.72 1.79 -14.76
CA ASN A 308 -8.58 2.12 -13.35
C ASN A 308 -9.86 1.77 -12.57
N ARG A 309 -10.52 0.69 -13.00
CA ARG A 309 -11.82 0.27 -12.53
C ARG A 309 -11.79 -1.21 -12.20
N GLY A 310 -12.33 -1.53 -11.04
CA GLY A 310 -12.67 -2.88 -10.64
C GLY A 310 -14.08 -3.29 -11.08
N TYR A 311 -14.26 -4.59 -11.24
CA TYR A 311 -15.55 -5.20 -11.56
C TYR A 311 -15.73 -6.61 -10.97
N ILE A 312 -14.88 -7.01 -10.00
CA ILE A 312 -14.91 -8.34 -9.39
C ILE A 312 -16.19 -8.49 -8.58
N ILE A 313 -16.40 -7.59 -7.60
CA ILE A 313 -17.56 -7.61 -6.71
C ILE A 313 -18.85 -7.48 -7.53
N ARG A 314 -18.82 -6.62 -8.54
CA ARG A 314 -19.94 -6.41 -9.45
C ARG A 314 -20.31 -7.66 -10.26
N THR A 315 -19.32 -8.47 -10.66
CA THR A 315 -19.57 -9.74 -11.35
C THR A 315 -20.35 -10.72 -10.45
N PHE A 316 -19.98 -10.82 -9.17
CA PHE A 316 -20.73 -11.62 -8.20
C PHE A 316 -22.18 -11.16 -8.01
N ASN A 317 -22.43 -9.85 -8.10
CA ASN A 317 -23.76 -9.27 -7.90
C ASN A 317 -24.68 -9.44 -9.11
N ILE A 318 -24.14 -9.34 -10.32
CA ILE A 318 -24.94 -9.33 -11.55
C ILE A 318 -25.12 -10.74 -12.11
N HIS A 319 -24.11 -11.60 -12.00
CA HIS A 319 -24.03 -12.80 -12.82
C HIS A 319 -24.11 -14.09 -12.01
N GLN A 320 -25.30 -14.68 -11.94
CA GLN A 320 -25.52 -15.92 -11.16
C GLN A 320 -24.72 -17.11 -11.68
N ARG A 321 -24.52 -17.23 -13.01
CA ARG A 321 -23.70 -18.31 -13.60
C ARG A 321 -22.21 -18.18 -13.24
N TYR A 322 -21.57 -17.01 -13.43
CA TYR A 322 -20.19 -16.81 -12.99
C TYR A 322 -20.04 -16.89 -11.47
N LYS A 323 -21.01 -16.42 -10.67
CA LYS A 323 -21.00 -16.65 -9.22
C LYS A 323 -20.89 -18.14 -8.88
N LYS A 324 -21.69 -19.00 -9.53
CA LYS A 324 -21.60 -20.47 -9.33
C LYS A 324 -20.24 -21.03 -9.77
N LEU A 325 -19.74 -20.61 -10.93
CA LEU A 325 -18.43 -21.04 -11.43
C LEU A 325 -17.29 -20.65 -10.48
N LEU A 326 -17.27 -19.39 -10.04
CA LEU A 326 -16.28 -18.87 -9.11
C LEU A 326 -16.33 -19.61 -7.77
N ASN A 327 -17.53 -19.85 -7.24
CA ASN A 327 -17.68 -20.63 -6.00
C ASN A 327 -17.14 -22.07 -6.15
N GLN A 328 -17.32 -22.70 -7.32
CA GLN A 328 -16.76 -24.03 -7.60
C GLN A 328 -15.23 -24.02 -7.67
N MET A 329 -14.64 -22.89 -8.07
CA MET A 329 -13.19 -22.67 -8.04
C MET A 329 -12.67 -22.35 -6.64
N GLY A 330 -13.55 -22.15 -5.65
CA GLY A 330 -13.21 -21.68 -4.31
C GLY A 330 -13.04 -20.15 -4.18
N LEU A 331 -13.49 -19.39 -5.18
CA LEU A 331 -13.52 -17.93 -5.15
C LEU A 331 -14.91 -17.42 -4.76
N THR A 332 -14.96 -16.62 -3.70
CA THR A 332 -16.16 -15.92 -3.23
C THR A 332 -16.01 -14.42 -3.42
N LYS A 333 -17.08 -13.67 -3.20
CA LYS A 333 -17.06 -12.20 -3.26
C LYS A 333 -16.05 -11.63 -2.26
N GLU A 334 -15.90 -12.30 -1.13
CA GLU A 334 -15.07 -11.91 0.00
C GLU A 334 -13.60 -12.23 -0.27
N ASN A 335 -13.24 -13.44 -0.71
CA ASN A 335 -11.84 -13.83 -0.86
C ASN A 335 -11.20 -13.48 -2.22
N ALA A 336 -12.00 -13.26 -3.28
CA ALA A 336 -11.47 -13.25 -4.65
C ALA A 336 -10.40 -12.18 -4.88
N PHE A 337 -10.60 -10.98 -4.34
CA PHE A 337 -9.63 -9.90 -4.47
C PHE A 337 -8.29 -10.25 -3.80
N ARG A 338 -8.32 -10.69 -2.53
CA ARG A 338 -7.13 -11.11 -1.78
C ARG A 338 -6.40 -12.27 -2.47
N CYS A 339 -7.14 -13.29 -2.88
CA CYS A 339 -6.59 -14.49 -3.51
C CYS A 339 -5.91 -14.20 -4.84
N ILE A 340 -6.55 -13.40 -5.71
CA ILE A 340 -5.94 -13.00 -6.98
C ILE A 340 -4.72 -12.12 -6.73
N THR A 341 -4.81 -11.20 -5.77
CA THR A 341 -3.70 -10.30 -5.42
C THR A 341 -2.46 -11.08 -5.02
N ASN A 342 -2.60 -12.04 -4.08
CA ASN A 342 -1.48 -12.84 -3.57
C ASN A 342 -1.00 -13.89 -4.58
N PHE A 343 -1.84 -14.30 -5.52
CA PHE A 343 -1.42 -15.14 -6.65
C PHE A 343 -0.54 -14.36 -7.64
N LEU A 344 -0.88 -13.11 -7.92
CA LEU A 344 -0.18 -12.29 -8.91
C LEU A 344 1.10 -11.66 -8.38
N PHE A 345 1.07 -11.22 -7.12
CA PHE A 345 2.05 -10.31 -6.57
C PHE A 345 2.63 -10.85 -5.26
N LYS A 346 3.95 -10.97 -5.24
CA LYS A 346 4.70 -11.18 -4.01
C LYS A 346 5.58 -9.95 -3.78
N PRO A 347 5.42 -9.19 -2.68
CA PRO A 347 6.28 -8.03 -2.38
C PRO A 347 7.78 -8.39 -2.47
N THR A 348 8.67 -7.45 -2.75
CA THR A 348 10.14 -7.70 -2.75
C THR A 348 10.66 -8.10 -1.37
N ILE A 349 11.87 -8.68 -1.29
CA ILE A 349 12.44 -9.24 -0.04
C ILE A 349 12.39 -8.22 1.11
N GLY A 350 12.92 -7.01 0.91
CA GLY A 350 12.95 -5.97 1.95
C GLY A 350 11.55 -5.61 2.44
N SER A 351 10.61 -5.45 1.51
CA SER A 351 9.22 -5.16 1.83
C SER A 351 8.51 -6.31 2.56
N ARG A 352 8.75 -7.57 2.20
CA ARG A 352 8.17 -8.72 2.92
C ARG A 352 8.62 -8.79 4.37
N ARG A 353 9.92 -8.60 4.63
CA ARG A 353 10.46 -8.58 5.98
C ARG A 353 9.81 -7.49 6.83
N PHE A 354 9.63 -6.31 6.25
CA PHE A 354 8.95 -5.20 6.92
C PHE A 354 7.47 -5.52 7.16
N LEU A 355 6.76 -6.02 6.15
CA LEU A 355 5.35 -6.40 6.27
C LEU A 355 5.15 -7.46 7.35
N ASN A 356 6.00 -8.48 7.38
CA ASN A 356 5.92 -9.57 8.35
C ASN A 356 6.12 -9.09 9.79
N ALA A 357 6.94 -8.05 10.02
CA ALA A 357 7.10 -7.47 11.36
C ALA A 357 5.75 -6.94 11.92
N TYR A 358 4.97 -6.20 11.12
CA TYR A 358 3.68 -5.68 11.57
C TYR A 358 2.57 -6.73 11.50
N LYS A 359 2.53 -7.54 10.44
CA LYS A 359 1.53 -8.59 10.27
C LYS A 359 1.53 -9.55 11.46
N LYS A 360 2.71 -9.95 11.95
CA LYS A 360 2.82 -10.86 13.10
C LYS A 360 2.36 -10.25 14.43
N LEU A 361 2.35 -8.92 14.56
CA LEU A 361 1.68 -8.25 15.68
C LEU A 361 0.16 -8.37 15.54
N PHE A 362 -0.39 -8.15 14.35
CA PHE A 362 -1.84 -8.16 14.12
C PHE A 362 -2.46 -9.56 14.19
N GLU A 363 -1.66 -10.61 13.96
CA GLU A 363 -2.06 -12.02 14.04
C GLU A 363 -2.09 -12.59 15.48
N MET A 364 -1.61 -11.84 16.48
CA MET A 364 -1.62 -12.27 17.88
C MET A 364 -3.06 -12.39 18.40
N GLU A 365 -3.39 -13.53 19.01
CA GLU A 365 -4.71 -13.81 19.59
C GLU A 365 -5.02 -12.84 20.74
N SER A 366 -4.02 -12.44 21.54
CA SER A 366 -4.24 -11.49 22.64
C SER A 366 -4.43 -10.04 22.20
N ILE A 367 -4.31 -9.74 20.90
CA ILE A 367 -4.38 -8.38 20.38
C ILE A 367 -5.65 -8.19 19.57
N LEU A 368 -6.35 -7.09 19.85
CA LEU A 368 -7.36 -6.54 18.94
C LEU A 368 -6.72 -5.46 18.06
N SER A 369 -6.59 -5.70 16.77
CA SER A 369 -6.03 -4.74 15.82
C SER A 369 -7.11 -3.96 15.06
N ILE A 370 -7.08 -2.62 15.19
CA ILE A 370 -7.97 -1.69 14.50
C ILE A 370 -7.15 -0.77 13.59
N GLY A 371 -7.27 -0.97 12.28
CA GLY A 371 -6.67 -0.09 11.29
C GLY A 371 -7.45 1.21 11.15
N ILE A 372 -6.77 2.34 11.05
CA ILE A 372 -7.36 3.66 10.84
C ILE A 372 -6.74 4.24 9.58
N GLN A 373 -7.55 4.55 8.58
CA GLN A 373 -7.09 5.15 7.34
C GLN A 373 -7.76 6.50 7.12
N VAL A 374 -6.96 7.55 7.26
CA VAL A 374 -7.39 8.93 7.06
C VAL A 374 -6.77 9.45 5.76
N ARG A 375 -7.62 9.90 4.84
CA ARG A 375 -7.20 10.63 3.63
C ARG A 375 -7.57 12.08 3.80
N THR A 376 -6.57 12.91 4.10
CA THR A 376 -6.78 14.29 4.46
C THR A 376 -7.00 15.15 3.21
N ASP A 377 -5.96 15.38 2.42
CA ASP A 377 -5.96 16.15 1.18
C ASP A 377 -4.65 15.94 0.38
N ASP A 378 -4.69 16.03 -0.95
CA ASP A 378 -3.49 15.96 -1.79
C ASP A 378 -2.51 17.11 -1.52
N ASN A 379 -2.99 18.23 -0.98
CA ASN A 379 -2.13 19.34 -0.58
C ASN A 379 -1.16 18.96 0.55
N ALA A 380 -1.53 18.06 1.46
CA ALA A 380 -0.63 17.59 2.51
C ALA A 380 0.55 16.77 1.93
N LEU A 381 0.32 16.09 0.81
CA LEU A 381 1.36 15.35 0.06
C LEU A 381 2.22 16.28 -0.79
N ALA A 382 1.58 17.25 -1.46
CA ALA A 382 2.23 18.18 -2.37
C ALA A 382 3.07 19.22 -1.65
N ASN A 383 2.52 19.79 -0.57
CA ASN A 383 3.10 20.87 0.21
C ASN A 383 3.12 20.50 1.71
N PRO A 384 3.92 19.50 2.12
CA PRO A 384 3.95 19.00 3.50
C PRO A 384 4.33 20.07 4.53
N GLN A 385 5.03 21.14 4.11
CA GLN A 385 5.35 22.29 4.95
C GLN A 385 4.13 23.07 5.45
N TYR A 386 2.96 22.88 4.81
CA TYR A 386 1.68 23.49 5.19
C TYR A 386 0.68 22.46 5.72
N ASP A 387 1.15 21.28 6.11
CA ASP A 387 0.29 20.25 6.65
C ASP A 387 -0.22 20.63 8.05
N VAL A 388 -1.48 21.06 8.10
CA VAL A 388 -2.20 21.43 9.33
C VAL A 388 -3.25 20.39 9.72
N ASN A 389 -3.19 19.18 9.15
CA ASN A 389 -4.13 18.13 9.48
C ASN A 389 -3.73 17.46 10.79
N GLY A 390 -4.44 17.78 11.88
CA GLY A 390 -4.23 17.19 13.21
C GLY A 390 -5.47 16.46 13.74
N LEU A 391 -5.35 15.95 14.97
CA LEU A 391 -6.38 15.23 15.70
C LEU A 391 -7.63 16.07 15.98
N GLU A 392 -7.50 17.41 16.08
CA GLU A 392 -8.67 18.28 16.23
C GLU A 392 -9.64 18.13 15.04
N LYS A 393 -9.10 18.06 13.82
CA LYS A 393 -9.87 17.95 12.58
C LYS A 393 -10.31 16.51 12.29
N TRP A 394 -9.42 15.54 12.54
CA TRP A 394 -9.59 14.15 12.10
C TRP A 394 -9.86 13.15 13.23
N GLY A 395 -9.89 13.59 14.49
CA GLY A 395 -10.05 12.74 15.68
C GLY A 395 -11.38 11.97 15.76
N HIS A 396 -12.38 12.33 14.94
CA HIS A 396 -13.61 11.54 14.81
C HIS A 396 -13.35 10.12 14.24
N PHE A 397 -12.28 9.92 13.46
CA PHE A 397 -11.84 8.58 13.06
C PHE A 397 -11.38 7.75 14.25
N LEU A 398 -10.59 8.34 15.15
CA LEU A 398 -10.12 7.68 16.37
C LEU A 398 -11.28 7.40 17.32
N LYS A 399 -12.23 8.33 17.43
CA LYS A 399 -13.45 8.12 18.23
C LYS A 399 -14.23 6.91 17.76
N CYS A 400 -14.47 6.82 16.46
CA CYS A 400 -15.11 5.66 15.86
C CYS A 400 -14.30 4.37 16.08
N ALA A 401 -12.97 4.43 15.94
CA ALA A 401 -12.11 3.29 16.18
C ALA A 401 -12.17 2.83 17.65
N GLY A 402 -12.21 3.76 18.60
CA GLY A 402 -12.37 3.46 20.02
C GLY A 402 -13.72 2.82 20.35
N GLU A 403 -14.81 3.39 19.81
CA GLU A 403 -16.17 2.81 19.93
C GLU A 403 -16.23 1.38 19.36
N LEU A 404 -15.62 1.18 18.18
CA LEU A 404 -15.52 -0.12 17.53
C LEU A 404 -14.67 -1.11 18.35
N ALA A 405 -13.54 -0.66 18.90
CA ALA A 405 -12.67 -1.47 19.72
C ALA A 405 -13.39 -1.95 20.99
N SER A 406 -14.06 -1.04 21.70
CA SER A 406 -14.89 -1.38 22.87
C SER A 406 -16.00 -2.37 22.52
N PHE A 407 -16.62 -2.23 21.34
CA PHE A 407 -17.67 -3.13 20.87
C PHE A 407 -17.16 -4.53 20.46
N LYS A 408 -15.97 -4.62 19.84
CA LYS A 408 -15.40 -5.88 19.32
C LYS A 408 -14.42 -6.57 20.25
N LYS A 409 -14.04 -5.92 21.36
CA LYS A 409 -13.20 -6.53 22.38
C LYS A 409 -13.84 -7.81 22.93
N LYS A 410 -13.02 -8.86 23.04
CA LYS A 410 -13.37 -10.17 23.61
C LYS A 410 -12.45 -10.44 24.80
N ASP A 411 -12.80 -11.43 25.63
CA ASP A 411 -12.06 -11.73 26.88
C ASP A 411 -10.60 -12.12 26.66
N HIS A 412 -10.27 -12.70 25.52
CA HIS A 412 -8.89 -13.05 25.16
C HIS A 412 -8.07 -11.83 24.73
N HIS A 413 -8.69 -10.76 24.22
CA HIS A 413 -7.98 -9.54 23.85
C HIS A 413 -7.48 -8.82 25.12
N LYS A 414 -6.16 -8.90 25.36
CA LYS A 414 -5.47 -8.25 26.47
C LYS A 414 -4.98 -6.85 26.13
N HIS A 415 -4.75 -6.59 24.85
CA HIS A 415 -4.28 -5.29 24.36
C HIS A 415 -5.00 -4.90 23.06
N ILE A 416 -5.08 -3.61 22.80
CA ILE A 416 -5.69 -3.03 21.59
C ILE A 416 -4.63 -2.24 20.84
N VAL A 417 -4.44 -2.57 19.56
CA VAL A 417 -3.51 -1.87 18.67
C VAL A 417 -4.32 -1.04 17.68
N PHE A 418 -4.18 0.27 17.75
CA PHE A 418 -4.66 1.18 16.72
C PHE A 418 -3.53 1.43 15.73
N PHE A 419 -3.73 1.08 14.45
CA PHE A 419 -2.73 1.22 13.40
C PHE A 419 -3.13 2.32 12.41
N LEU A 420 -2.39 3.44 12.36
CA LEU A 420 -2.73 4.58 11.51
C LEU A 420 -1.99 4.57 10.17
N VAL A 421 -2.76 4.75 9.10
CA VAL A 421 -2.29 5.09 7.75
C VAL A 421 -2.90 6.42 7.34
N THR A 422 -2.05 7.40 7.04
CA THR A 422 -2.47 8.75 6.66
C THR A 422 -1.48 9.38 5.70
N ASP A 423 -1.99 10.31 4.88
CA ASP A 423 -1.24 11.18 3.98
C ASP A 423 -0.73 12.47 4.66
N SER A 424 -0.94 12.61 5.97
CA SER A 424 -0.49 13.76 6.77
C SER A 424 0.58 13.33 7.78
N ALA A 425 1.75 13.97 7.69
CA ALA A 425 2.84 13.77 8.66
C ALA A 425 2.45 14.35 10.03
N HIS A 426 1.80 15.52 10.05
CA HIS A 426 1.36 16.14 11.29
C HIS A 426 0.38 15.27 12.07
N LEU A 427 -0.64 14.69 11.40
CA LEU A 427 -1.59 13.77 12.03
C LEU A 427 -0.91 12.51 12.56
N ARG A 428 0.09 12.00 11.82
CA ARG A 428 0.85 10.81 12.19
C ARG A 428 1.64 11.02 13.48
N ASP A 429 2.28 12.18 13.61
CA ASP A 429 3.06 12.55 14.79
C ASP A 429 2.16 12.73 16.03
N GLU A 430 1.05 13.47 15.88
CA GLU A 430 0.08 13.64 16.97
C GLU A 430 -0.55 12.32 17.42
N PHE A 431 -0.83 11.41 16.47
CA PHE A 431 -1.37 10.08 16.77
C PHE A 431 -0.42 9.26 17.64
N VAL A 432 0.87 9.19 17.30
CA VAL A 432 1.85 8.44 18.11
C VAL A 432 2.06 9.09 19.48
N ALA A 433 2.00 10.42 19.57
CA ALA A 433 2.14 11.13 20.83
C ALA A 433 1.06 10.76 21.87
N LEU A 434 -0.07 10.17 21.45
CA LEU A 434 -1.09 9.64 22.36
C LEU A 434 -0.59 8.47 23.21
N ASN A 435 0.48 7.76 22.82
CA ASN A 435 1.08 6.71 23.65
C ASN A 435 1.64 7.26 24.97
N SER A 436 2.15 8.49 24.97
CA SER A 436 2.69 9.18 26.13
C SER A 436 1.71 10.18 26.76
N ASN A 437 0.72 10.67 25.99
CA ASN A 437 -0.30 11.59 26.48
C ASN A 437 -1.66 10.88 26.68
N ARG A 438 -1.80 10.17 27.80
CA ARG A 438 -3.00 9.36 28.11
C ARG A 438 -4.26 10.19 28.31
N GLU A 439 -4.17 11.39 28.88
CA GLU A 439 -5.33 12.28 29.02
C GLU A 439 -5.88 12.73 27.66
N MET A 440 -4.98 13.04 26.72
CA MET A 440 -5.41 13.33 25.35
C MET A 440 -5.96 12.07 24.66
N ALA A 441 -5.37 10.90 24.88
CA ALA A 441 -5.85 9.64 24.31
C ALA A 441 -7.28 9.32 24.76
N LYS A 442 -7.62 9.51 26.05
CA LYS A 442 -8.98 9.34 26.60
C LYS A 442 -10.03 10.09 25.80
N LYS A 443 -9.74 11.34 25.41
CA LYS A 443 -10.64 12.18 24.60
C LYS A 443 -10.99 11.55 23.25
N TYR A 444 -10.06 10.80 22.65
CA TYR A 444 -10.21 10.30 21.28
C TYR A 444 -10.58 8.83 21.19
N ILE A 445 -10.14 7.95 22.09
CA ILE A 445 -10.43 6.51 22.01
C ILE A 445 -11.32 5.98 23.15
N GLY A 446 -11.64 6.82 24.14
CA GLY A 446 -12.49 6.45 25.27
C GLY A 446 -11.71 6.02 26.52
N GLU A 447 -12.33 6.22 27.68
CA GLU A 447 -11.71 5.96 28.99
C GLU A 447 -11.51 4.47 29.27
N ASP A 448 -12.44 3.61 28.83
CA ASP A 448 -12.48 2.19 29.20
C ASP A 448 -11.35 1.34 28.58
N ILE A 449 -10.72 1.84 27.52
CA ILE A 449 -9.74 1.09 26.74
C ILE A 449 -8.38 1.78 26.62
N VAL A 450 -8.26 3.03 27.07
CA VAL A 450 -7.03 3.82 26.89
C VAL A 450 -5.81 3.15 27.53
N ASP A 451 -5.98 2.52 28.69
CA ASP A 451 -4.89 1.94 29.49
C ASP A 451 -4.35 0.63 28.88
N ILE A 452 -5.13 0.01 27.99
CA ILE A 452 -4.78 -1.24 27.30
C ILE A 452 -4.62 -1.01 25.80
N SER A 453 -4.18 0.19 25.40
CA SER A 453 -4.06 0.56 23.99
C SER A 453 -2.69 1.13 23.60
N SER A 454 -2.32 0.89 22.34
CA SER A 454 -1.14 1.45 21.69
C SER A 454 -1.47 2.03 20.32
N MET A 455 -0.81 3.14 19.98
CA MET A 455 -0.84 3.81 18.70
C MET A 455 0.37 3.41 17.87
N VAL A 456 0.15 2.65 16.80
CA VAL A 456 1.18 2.09 15.93
C VAL A 456 1.15 2.74 14.56
N ILE A 457 2.33 3.08 14.04
CA ILE A 457 2.55 3.61 12.68
C ILE A 457 3.71 2.85 12.05
N THR A 458 3.90 3.00 10.74
CA THR A 458 4.97 2.31 10.01
C THR A 458 6.32 3.05 10.08
N GLY A 459 6.29 4.39 10.11
CA GLY A 459 7.46 5.24 9.89
C GLY A 459 7.91 5.33 8.42
N LEU A 460 7.14 4.75 7.49
CA LEU A 460 7.42 4.78 6.05
C LEU A 460 7.21 6.20 5.47
N PRO A 461 7.94 6.61 4.43
CA PRO A 461 7.75 7.91 3.81
C PRO A 461 6.34 8.08 3.21
N ILE A 462 5.80 9.29 3.34
CA ILE A 462 4.48 9.65 2.84
C ILE A 462 4.62 10.34 1.49
N GLU A 463 4.15 9.72 0.41
CA GLU A 463 4.25 10.28 -0.94
C GLU A 463 3.08 9.89 -1.84
N HIS A 464 2.70 10.80 -2.74
CA HIS A 464 1.76 10.48 -3.81
C HIS A 464 2.47 9.71 -4.93
N ILE A 465 1.87 8.64 -5.43
CA ILE A 465 2.46 7.82 -6.50
C ILE A 465 2.31 8.43 -7.91
N GLU A 466 1.70 9.60 -8.04
CA GLU A 466 1.59 10.33 -9.32
C GLU A 466 1.86 11.83 -9.08
N PRO A 467 3.07 12.24 -8.66
CA PRO A 467 3.36 13.62 -8.27
C PRO A 467 3.14 14.61 -9.42
N ASP A 468 3.45 14.22 -10.66
CA ASP A 468 3.21 15.04 -11.85
C ASP A 468 1.72 15.26 -12.14
N GLN A 469 0.84 14.33 -11.74
CA GLN A 469 -0.61 14.56 -11.87
C GLN A 469 -1.10 15.54 -10.81
N ILE A 470 -0.60 15.43 -9.57
CA ILE A 470 -0.92 16.37 -8.49
C ILE A 470 -0.54 17.80 -8.89
N ALA A 471 0.65 17.98 -9.46
CA ALA A 471 1.17 19.28 -9.88
C ALA A 471 0.34 19.98 -10.97
N LYS A 472 -0.61 19.29 -11.62
CA LYS A 472 -1.51 19.90 -12.62
C LYS A 472 -2.67 20.66 -11.99
N TYR A 473 -3.00 20.39 -10.73
CA TYR A 473 -4.16 21.00 -10.06
C TYR A 473 -3.85 21.51 -8.65
N ILE A 474 -2.65 21.27 -8.14
CA ILE A 474 -2.12 21.87 -6.92
C ILE A 474 -0.85 22.64 -7.29
N ASP A 475 -0.73 23.87 -6.79
CA ASP A 475 0.50 24.64 -6.89
C ASP A 475 1.54 24.03 -5.94
N VAL A 476 2.52 23.32 -6.51
CA VAL A 476 3.58 22.64 -5.76
C VAL A 476 4.73 23.61 -5.57
N GLU A 477 4.93 24.08 -4.35
CA GLU A 477 5.96 25.09 -4.06
C GLU A 477 7.38 24.56 -4.29
N VAL A 478 7.60 23.27 -4.00
CA VAL A 478 8.88 22.59 -4.16
C VAL A 478 8.74 21.44 -5.13
N HIS A 479 8.93 21.72 -6.42
CA HIS A 479 8.97 20.69 -7.44
C HIS A 479 10.13 19.72 -7.19
N LYS A 480 9.82 18.43 -7.15
CA LYS A 480 10.80 17.35 -7.03
C LYS A 480 10.89 16.62 -8.36
N GLU A 481 12.11 16.32 -8.79
CA GLU A 481 12.34 15.53 -9.99
C GLU A 481 11.76 14.12 -9.83
N VAL A 482 11.03 13.66 -10.83
CA VAL A 482 10.47 12.30 -10.87
C VAL A 482 11.51 11.38 -11.49
N ASN A 483 12.09 10.51 -10.67
CA ASN A 483 13.00 9.45 -11.11
C ASN A 483 12.82 8.19 -10.25
N LEU A 484 13.38 7.06 -10.72
CA LEU A 484 13.26 5.76 -10.06
C LEU A 484 13.69 5.81 -8.59
N GLN A 485 14.86 6.38 -8.30
CA GLN A 485 15.40 6.46 -6.94
C GLN A 485 14.49 7.25 -6.00
N ARG A 486 13.93 8.36 -6.49
CA ARG A 486 13.01 9.24 -5.75
C ARG A 486 11.68 8.57 -5.45
N MET A 487 11.10 7.89 -6.45
CA MET A 487 9.74 7.34 -6.38
C MET A 487 9.68 5.98 -5.67
N THR A 488 10.79 5.21 -5.70
CA THR A 488 10.86 3.87 -5.12
C THR A 488 10.36 3.81 -3.66
N PRO A 489 10.84 4.65 -2.73
CA PRO A 489 10.38 4.61 -1.35
C PRO A 489 8.88 4.93 -1.22
N GLY A 490 8.39 5.96 -1.90
CA GLY A 490 7.00 6.40 -1.82
C GLY A 490 6.00 5.37 -2.33
N VAL A 491 6.29 4.77 -3.49
CA VAL A 491 5.42 3.74 -4.08
C VAL A 491 5.43 2.46 -3.25
N ASN A 492 6.60 2.03 -2.76
CA ASN A 492 6.69 0.88 -1.88
C ASN A 492 5.92 1.11 -0.58
N SER A 493 6.05 2.31 0.00
CA SER A 493 5.32 2.69 1.22
C SER A 493 3.82 2.66 1.01
N ALA A 494 3.34 3.20 -0.11
CA ALA A 494 1.93 3.26 -0.42
C ALA A 494 1.28 1.87 -0.51
N TYR A 495 1.91 0.84 -1.08
CA TYR A 495 1.29 -0.49 -1.07
C TYR A 495 1.50 -1.23 0.24
N MET A 496 2.67 -1.08 0.87
CA MET A 496 2.96 -1.76 2.12
C MET A 496 2.01 -1.33 3.23
N GLU A 497 1.79 -0.01 3.38
CA GLU A 497 0.82 0.51 4.33
C GLU A 497 -0.59 0.03 4.01
N ASN A 498 -0.97 -0.11 2.73
CA ASN A 498 -2.31 -0.58 2.36
C ASN A 498 -2.52 -2.06 2.70
N TRP A 499 -1.53 -2.90 2.43
CA TRP A 499 -1.55 -4.32 2.77
C TRP A 499 -1.60 -4.50 4.28
N LEU A 500 -0.74 -3.80 5.02
CA LEU A 500 -0.75 -3.83 6.49
C LEU A 500 -2.07 -3.36 7.05
N LEU A 501 -2.66 -2.31 6.44
CA LEU A 501 -4.00 -1.92 6.74
C LEU A 501 -4.85 -3.17 6.61
N GLY A 502 -4.93 -3.80 5.43
CA GLY A 502 -5.78 -4.97 5.13
C GLY A 502 -5.60 -6.19 6.06
N GLU A 503 -4.43 -6.33 6.70
CA GLU A 503 -4.15 -7.41 7.67
C GLU A 503 -4.68 -7.12 9.10
N THR A 504 -5.18 -5.91 9.40
CA THR A 504 -5.85 -5.64 10.69
C THR A 504 -7.23 -6.31 10.76
N GLN A 505 -7.65 -6.73 11.96
CA GLN A 505 -8.93 -7.43 12.16
C GLN A 505 -10.15 -6.56 11.84
N TYR A 506 -10.11 -5.28 12.23
CA TYR A 506 -11.14 -4.31 11.86
C TYR A 506 -10.49 -3.02 11.36
N ARG A 507 -11.30 -2.16 10.72
CA ARG A 507 -10.80 -0.92 10.12
C ARG A 507 -11.82 0.21 10.06
N VAL A 508 -11.37 1.43 10.33
CA VAL A 508 -12.09 2.68 10.05
C VAL A 508 -11.39 3.37 8.88
N ILE A 509 -12.09 3.55 7.76
CA ILE A 509 -11.50 3.98 6.50
C ILE A 509 -12.16 5.23 5.94
N SER A 510 -11.41 6.05 5.22
CA SER A 510 -11.99 7.15 4.46
C SER A 510 -12.78 6.61 3.25
N ILE A 511 -13.81 7.32 2.81
CA ILE A 511 -14.62 6.96 1.62
C ILE A 511 -13.86 7.30 0.32
N GLN A 512 -12.67 6.70 0.11
CA GLN A 512 -11.92 6.73 -1.14
C GLN A 512 -11.32 5.36 -1.46
N GLY A 513 -10.67 5.25 -2.64
CA GLY A 513 -10.13 3.99 -3.15
C GLY A 513 -9.10 3.31 -2.24
N TYR A 514 -8.26 4.06 -1.52
CA TYR A 514 -7.16 3.49 -0.74
C TYR A 514 -7.67 2.60 0.42
N GLY A 515 -8.52 3.12 1.31
CA GLY A 515 -9.12 2.32 2.38
C GLY A 515 -10.04 1.19 1.89
N LYS A 516 -10.74 1.43 0.77
CA LYS A 516 -11.53 0.40 0.08
C LYS A 516 -10.68 -0.79 -0.37
N MET A 517 -9.52 -0.55 -0.99
CA MET A 517 -8.64 -1.61 -1.45
C MET A 517 -8.17 -2.51 -0.30
N ALA A 518 -7.81 -1.91 0.83
CA ALA A 518 -7.45 -2.66 2.03
C ALA A 518 -8.64 -3.47 2.58
N SER A 519 -9.86 -2.96 2.45
CA SER A 519 -11.08 -3.72 2.82
C SER A 519 -11.28 -4.92 1.92
N PHE A 520 -11.09 -4.79 0.61
CA PHE A 520 -11.15 -5.94 -0.29
C PHE A 520 -10.01 -6.94 -0.05
N TYR A 521 -8.84 -6.45 0.33
CA TYR A 521 -7.70 -7.29 0.65
C TYR A 521 -7.84 -8.03 1.99
N SER A 522 -8.60 -7.51 2.97
CA SER A 522 -8.83 -8.23 4.25
C SER A 522 -9.54 -9.57 4.03
N GLY A 523 -10.42 -9.61 3.03
CA GLY A 523 -11.18 -10.81 2.67
C GLY A 523 -12.44 -11.03 3.51
N ASP A 524 -12.90 -10.01 4.25
CA ASP A 524 -14.11 -10.05 5.07
C ASP A 524 -14.93 -8.76 4.90
N ASP A 525 -16.17 -8.90 4.44
CA ASP A 525 -17.06 -7.78 4.08
C ASP A 525 -17.72 -7.07 5.27
N ARG A 526 -17.45 -7.51 6.50
CA ARG A 526 -17.98 -6.91 7.75
C ARG A 526 -16.89 -6.50 8.74
N THR A 527 -15.76 -6.04 8.20
CA THR A 527 -14.63 -5.56 9.01
C THR A 527 -14.36 -4.07 8.90
N SER A 528 -15.01 -3.37 7.95
CA SER A 528 -14.76 -1.96 7.65
C SER A 528 -15.90 -1.05 8.05
N ILE A 529 -15.61 0.08 8.69
CA ILE A 529 -16.51 1.22 8.81
C ILE A 529 -15.99 2.34 7.92
N SER A 530 -16.82 2.85 7.01
CA SER A 530 -16.42 3.99 6.18
C SER A 530 -16.85 5.31 6.81
N MET A 531 -15.87 6.16 7.08
CA MET A 531 -16.04 7.43 7.76
C MET A 531 -16.06 8.58 6.73
N PRO A 532 -17.13 9.38 6.66
CA PRO A 532 -17.19 10.55 5.79
C PRO A 532 -16.32 11.68 6.32
N LYS A 533 -15.91 12.60 5.43
CA LYS A 533 -15.37 13.90 5.87
C LYS A 533 -16.47 14.67 6.62
N PRO A 534 -16.12 15.49 7.63
CA PRO A 534 -17.10 16.32 8.34
C PRO A 534 -17.95 17.13 7.35
N SER A 535 -19.26 16.90 7.35
CA SER A 535 -20.21 17.57 6.47
C SER A 535 -21.62 17.49 7.04
N ASP A 536 -22.39 18.56 6.92
CA ASP A 536 -23.80 18.61 7.34
C ASP A 536 -24.68 17.57 6.61
N LYS A 537 -24.23 17.04 5.47
CA LYS A 537 -25.00 16.14 4.63
C LYS A 537 -24.87 14.66 5.00
N TYR A 538 -23.80 14.29 5.70
CA TYR A 538 -23.50 12.89 5.99
C TYR A 538 -23.17 12.74 7.47
N PRO A 539 -24.13 12.31 8.31
CA PRO A 539 -23.85 12.08 9.72
C PRO A 539 -22.78 10.99 9.88
N PHE A 540 -21.99 11.08 10.94
CA PHE A 540 -21.05 10.03 11.27
C PHE A 540 -21.81 8.73 11.64
N PRO A 541 -21.32 7.56 11.20
CA PRO A 541 -21.90 6.29 11.60
C PRO A 541 -21.75 6.06 13.12
N VAL A 542 -22.65 5.27 13.68
CA VAL A 542 -22.58 4.83 15.08
C VAL A 542 -21.65 3.62 15.14
N CYS A 543 -20.42 3.78 15.63
CA CYS A 543 -19.35 2.79 15.39
C CYS A 543 -19.34 1.59 16.35
N ASN A 544 -20.28 1.53 17.31
CA ASN A 544 -20.46 0.44 18.25
C ASN A 544 -21.64 -0.48 17.88
N SER A 545 -21.93 -0.64 16.58
CA SER A 545 -23.02 -1.46 16.07
C SER A 545 -22.61 -2.24 14.83
N ASP A 546 -23.16 -3.44 14.64
CA ASP A 546 -22.96 -4.24 13.42
C ASP A 546 -23.55 -3.57 12.16
N GLU A 547 -24.50 -2.64 12.32
CA GLU A 547 -25.09 -1.89 11.21
C GLU A 547 -24.12 -0.83 10.62
N SER A 548 -23.02 -0.54 11.32
CA SER A 548 -22.03 0.45 10.89
C SER A 548 -21.05 -0.07 9.82
N PHE A 549 -20.96 -1.39 9.66
CA PHE A 549 -20.04 -1.99 8.71
C PHE A 549 -20.48 -1.71 7.28
N THR A 550 -19.53 -1.26 6.46
CA THR A 550 -19.72 -1.09 5.03
C THR A 550 -19.44 -2.40 4.30
N THR A 551 -20.39 -2.79 3.46
CA THR A 551 -20.28 -4.02 2.68
C THR A 551 -19.42 -3.80 1.43
N PHE A 552 -18.86 -4.90 0.90
CA PHE A 552 -18.17 -4.86 -0.39
C PHE A 552 -19.09 -4.37 -1.52
N ASP A 553 -20.39 -4.66 -1.43
CA ASP A 553 -21.40 -4.21 -2.41
C ASP A 553 -21.50 -2.69 -2.42
N TRP A 554 -21.52 -2.05 -1.24
CA TRP A 554 -21.53 -0.60 -1.17
C TRP A 554 -20.19 -0.02 -1.63
N LEU A 555 -19.07 -0.53 -1.11
CA LEU A 555 -17.72 -0.07 -1.47
C LEU A 555 -17.42 -0.18 -2.97
N SER A 556 -17.93 -1.22 -3.64
CA SER A 556 -17.76 -1.39 -5.09
C SER A 556 -18.39 -0.26 -5.92
N THR A 557 -19.37 0.45 -5.37
CA THR A 557 -20.05 1.58 -6.05
C THR A 557 -19.41 2.94 -5.81
N THR A 558 -18.50 3.06 -4.84
CA THR A 558 -17.84 4.32 -4.47
C THR A 558 -16.63 4.62 -5.37
N TRP A 559 -15.85 5.65 -5.03
CA TRP A 559 -14.66 6.09 -5.79
C TRP A 559 -13.75 4.91 -6.18
N SER A 560 -13.15 4.97 -7.37
CA SER A 560 -12.40 3.85 -7.96
C SER A 560 -13.25 2.57 -7.98
N LEU A 561 -14.35 2.55 -8.76
CA LEU A 561 -15.36 1.46 -8.82
C LEU A 561 -14.73 0.06 -8.67
N GLY A 562 -15.40 -0.86 -7.98
CA GLY A 562 -14.85 -2.16 -7.53
C GLY A 562 -15.53 -3.39 -8.12
#